data_AF-A0A7S8J0M7-F1
#
_entry.id   AF-A0A7S8J0M7-F1
#
_cell.length_a   1.000
_cell.length_b   1.000
_cell.length_c   1.000
_cell.angle_alpha   90.00
_cell.angle_beta   90.00
_cell.angle_gamma   90.00
#
_symmetry.space_group_name_H-M   'P 1'
#
loop_
_entity.id
_entity.type
_entity.pdbx_description
1 polymer ?
#
loop_
_entity_poly.entity_id
_entity_poly.type
_entity_poly.pdbx_seq_one_letter_code
_entity_poly.pdbx_strand_id
1 'polypeptide(L)'
;MPPQRSVVHSLLLGVVMIGLILPGCVAQQSDLKRTEKDFKNQLSQTSAKQSHELSTLREQELPQLRGELEKALHLAKDLQARQDDFKHRSAQLEQQTKKVEQLATKLETDSSTRYLWVQKSFETQDAKVSARLDEMSKAMEALRKDVIEVVQRTNESLTKRVDAKLDEQRRESAETRSRIEQVSQNFAQFNQALTGFREALAGLNDRVGAGEQTAKSLTTKIEADSKATAAHAEDINRSVVSVTKALEIVGKKVTARLNEQDSRIDALTKTVEHVSNKPAVLQLGAKSAQQSTGSNGPTADGEQGATAPAESGATMAKTTIVPPQESFKSELSQGGSDSPDRVRYDRLLSMFRDGDLEGARQGFTGFLSEYPNSNLAPNARFWLGESYYGKKDFQKAIDAYDKVEIDYPSSEKVPAALLKKGYAYLAMKDMKRASSAFNQVITLYPGSAEAGRASDKLTQLKEAR
;
A
#
# COMPACT_ATOMS: atom_id res chain seq x y z
N MET A 1 -104.56 17.47 67.00
CA MET A 1 -105.98 17.73 66.70
C MET A 1 -106.73 16.40 66.63
N PRO A 2 -107.68 16.13 67.54
CA PRO A 2 -108.85 15.28 67.28
C PRO A 2 -109.98 16.18 66.68
N PRO A 3 -111.28 15.82 66.65
CA PRO A 3 -112.02 14.54 66.71
C PRO A 3 -113.06 14.39 65.56
N GLN A 4 -114.09 13.53 65.77
CA GLN A 4 -115.49 13.53 65.25
C GLN A 4 -115.87 12.37 64.30
N ARG A 5 -117.07 11.76 64.37
CA ARG A 5 -118.23 11.81 65.30
C ARG A 5 -119.05 10.49 65.15
N SER A 6 -119.54 9.85 66.22
CA SER A 6 -120.92 9.94 66.79
C SER A 6 -122.01 9.25 65.94
N VAL A 7 -122.51 8.05 66.31
CA VAL A 7 -123.72 7.76 67.15
C VAL A 7 -125.06 8.04 66.46
N VAL A 8 -126.07 7.13 66.62
CA VAL A 8 -127.47 7.41 67.08
C VAL A 8 -128.38 6.14 66.91
N HIS A 9 -128.86 5.59 68.04
CA HIS A 9 -130.25 5.11 68.37
C HIS A 9 -131.09 4.28 67.34
N SER A 10 -131.67 3.09 67.65
CA SER A 10 -132.85 2.79 68.53
C SER A 10 -133.94 2.03 67.69
N LEU A 11 -135.01 1.36 68.17
CA LEU A 11 -135.55 1.08 69.51
C LEU A 11 -136.45 -0.20 69.51
N LEU A 12 -136.69 -0.78 70.70
CA LEU A 12 -137.92 -1.45 71.23
C LEU A 12 -138.77 -2.40 70.32
N LEU A 13 -138.94 -3.67 70.73
CA LEU A 13 -140.07 -4.23 71.50
C LEU A 13 -141.43 -4.31 70.78
N GLY A 14 -141.94 -5.55 70.68
CA GLY A 14 -143.32 -5.87 70.31
C GLY A 14 -143.79 -7.16 71.02
N VAL A 15 -144.08 -7.07 72.32
CA VAL A 15 -144.79 -8.09 73.09
C VAL A 15 -145.97 -7.40 73.75
N VAL A 16 -147.21 -7.84 73.48
CA VAL A 16 -148.40 -7.75 74.37
C VAL A 16 -149.67 -8.23 73.64
N MET A 17 -150.30 -9.27 74.22
CA MET A 17 -151.75 -9.59 74.26
C MET A 17 -152.48 -10.38 73.15
N ILE A 18 -153.01 -11.54 73.61
CA ILE A 18 -154.40 -12.05 73.46
C ILE A 18 -154.90 -12.40 72.04
N GLY A 19 -155.55 -13.55 71.77
CA GLY A 19 -155.97 -14.65 72.64
C GLY A 19 -157.47 -14.97 72.53
N LEU A 20 -157.82 -16.04 71.81
CA LEU A 20 -159.19 -16.59 71.60
C LEU A 20 -160.09 -15.70 70.71
N ILE A 21 -160.93 -16.22 69.79
CA ILE A 21 -162.01 -17.22 69.96
C ILE A 21 -162.12 -18.18 68.74
N LEU A 22 -162.70 -19.36 69.00
CA LEU A 22 -163.05 -20.51 68.14
C LEU A 22 -164.17 -20.24 67.09
N PRO A 23 -164.64 -21.21 66.26
CA PRO A 23 -163.99 -22.43 65.70
C PRO A 23 -164.16 -22.57 64.16
N GLY A 24 -163.25 -23.30 63.48
CA GLY A 24 -163.38 -23.60 62.05
C GLY A 24 -162.69 -24.89 61.59
N CYS A 25 -163.48 -25.94 61.39
CA CYS A 25 -163.27 -27.14 60.54
C CYS A 25 -161.83 -27.58 60.15
N VAL A 26 -161.23 -28.47 60.94
CA VAL A 26 -160.76 -29.86 60.59
C VAL A 26 -159.81 -30.10 59.37
N ALA A 27 -159.64 -29.20 58.40
CA ALA A 27 -158.73 -29.40 57.26
C ALA A 27 -157.27 -28.96 57.54
N GLN A 28 -157.05 -28.11 58.54
CA GLN A 28 -155.80 -27.36 58.70
C GLN A 28 -154.72 -28.07 59.55
N GLN A 29 -155.08 -29.12 60.29
CA GLN A 29 -154.19 -29.76 61.27
C GLN A 29 -153.25 -30.83 60.64
N SER A 30 -153.64 -31.42 59.51
CA SER A 30 -152.77 -32.28 58.69
C SER A 30 -151.72 -31.44 57.95
N ASP A 31 -152.13 -30.30 57.37
CA ASP A 31 -151.21 -29.40 56.68
C ASP A 31 -150.26 -28.70 57.64
N LEU A 32 -150.66 -28.36 58.87
CA LEU A 32 -149.72 -27.86 59.89
C LEU A 32 -148.62 -28.89 60.21
N LYS A 33 -148.95 -30.19 60.32
CA LYS A 33 -147.95 -31.24 60.54
C LYS A 33 -147.12 -31.57 59.31
N ARG A 34 -147.69 -31.42 58.10
CA ARG A 34 -146.94 -31.58 56.83
C ARG A 34 -145.96 -30.43 56.66
N THR A 35 -146.41 -29.19 56.80
CA THR A 35 -145.56 -28.00 56.75
C THR A 35 -144.53 -28.00 57.89
N GLU A 36 -144.86 -28.41 59.12
CA GLU A 36 -143.86 -28.58 60.19
C GLU A 36 -142.79 -29.61 59.80
N LYS A 37 -143.19 -30.77 59.25
CA LYS A 37 -142.25 -31.81 58.80
C LYS A 37 -141.41 -31.36 57.60
N ASP A 38 -142.00 -30.67 56.65
CA ASP A 38 -141.30 -30.16 55.46
C ASP A 38 -140.38 -28.99 55.82
N PHE A 39 -140.78 -28.11 56.75
CA PHE A 39 -139.93 -27.05 57.29
C PHE A 39 -138.79 -27.63 58.12
N LYS A 40 -139.04 -28.67 58.92
CA LYS A 40 -138.00 -29.39 59.69
C LYS A 40 -137.05 -30.16 58.77
N ASN A 41 -137.54 -30.73 57.67
CA ASN A 41 -136.73 -31.32 56.62
C ASN A 41 -135.89 -30.26 55.90
N GLN A 42 -136.47 -29.14 55.48
CA GLN A 42 -135.74 -28.01 54.88
C GLN A 42 -134.68 -27.45 55.84
N LEU A 43 -135.00 -27.27 57.12
CA LEU A 43 -134.06 -26.82 58.15
C LEU A 43 -132.93 -27.83 58.36
N SER A 44 -133.22 -29.14 58.32
CA SER A 44 -132.19 -30.18 58.38
C SER A 44 -131.33 -30.22 57.11
N GLN A 45 -131.90 -29.97 55.93
CA GLN A 45 -131.17 -29.93 54.67
C GLN A 45 -130.32 -28.66 54.54
N THR A 46 -130.80 -27.50 54.99
CA THR A 46 -130.00 -26.27 55.03
C THR A 46 -128.92 -26.35 56.10
N SER A 47 -129.23 -26.86 57.29
CA SER A 47 -128.23 -27.11 58.33
C SER A 47 -127.17 -28.13 57.88
N ALA A 48 -127.56 -29.21 57.19
CA ALA A 48 -126.62 -30.19 56.65
C ALA A 48 -125.78 -29.62 55.50
N LYS A 49 -126.36 -28.82 54.60
CA LYS A 49 -125.61 -28.10 53.55
C LYS A 49 -124.61 -27.11 54.15
N GLN A 50 -125.05 -26.26 55.09
CA GLN A 50 -124.17 -25.33 55.80
C GLN A 50 -123.08 -26.07 56.59
N SER A 51 -123.39 -27.20 57.21
CA SER A 51 -122.39 -28.03 57.90
C SER A 51 -121.39 -28.66 56.92
N HIS A 52 -121.85 -29.07 55.74
CA HIS A 52 -120.99 -29.61 54.70
C HIS A 52 -120.09 -28.52 54.07
N GLU A 53 -120.66 -27.36 53.73
CA GLU A 53 -119.91 -26.17 53.25
C GLU A 53 -118.90 -25.70 54.30
N LEU A 54 -119.28 -25.65 55.58
CA LEU A 54 -118.34 -25.38 56.69
C LEU A 54 -117.27 -26.48 56.82
N SER A 55 -117.58 -27.74 56.54
CA SER A 55 -116.58 -28.82 56.54
C SER A 55 -115.61 -28.71 55.36
N THR A 56 -116.06 -28.39 54.15
CA THR A 56 -115.17 -28.22 52.99
C THR A 56 -114.30 -26.98 53.12
N LEU A 57 -114.86 -25.85 53.60
CA LEU A 57 -114.10 -24.66 53.99
C LEU A 57 -113.03 -25.00 55.05
N ARG A 58 -113.38 -25.79 56.06
CA ARG A 58 -112.49 -26.11 57.19
C ARG A 58 -111.41 -27.13 56.86
N GLU A 59 -111.74 -28.18 56.13
CA GLU A 59 -110.88 -29.35 55.91
C GLU A 59 -110.12 -29.30 54.58
N GLN A 60 -110.59 -28.52 53.61
CA GLN A 60 -109.99 -28.45 52.27
C GLN A 60 -109.49 -27.04 51.92
N GLU A 61 -110.35 -26.02 51.97
CA GLU A 61 -109.96 -24.67 51.49
C GLU A 61 -109.01 -23.94 52.46
N LEU A 62 -109.28 -23.94 53.77
CA LEU A 62 -108.41 -23.29 54.74
C LEU A 62 -106.99 -23.92 54.81
N PRO A 63 -106.82 -25.26 54.78
CA PRO A 63 -105.49 -25.87 54.67
C PRO A 63 -104.80 -25.57 53.34
N GLN A 64 -105.53 -25.53 52.22
CA GLN A 64 -104.96 -25.18 50.92
C GLN A 64 -104.47 -23.73 50.90
N LEU A 65 -105.31 -22.77 51.32
CA LEU A 65 -104.94 -21.35 51.42
C LEU A 65 -103.78 -21.13 52.40
N ARG A 66 -103.70 -21.87 53.51
CA ARG A 66 -102.53 -21.86 54.39
C ARG A 66 -101.27 -22.35 53.66
N GLY A 67 -101.36 -23.47 52.93
CA GLY A 67 -100.22 -24.01 52.17
C GLY A 67 -99.76 -23.10 51.03
N GLU A 68 -100.68 -22.38 50.38
CA GLU A 68 -100.35 -21.37 49.37
C GLU A 68 -99.72 -20.11 50.00
N LEU A 69 -100.22 -19.67 51.15
CA LEU A 69 -99.62 -18.58 51.94
C LEU A 69 -98.21 -18.92 52.44
N GLU A 70 -98.00 -20.16 52.92
CA GLU A 70 -96.69 -20.66 53.33
C GLU A 70 -95.70 -20.70 52.15
N LYS A 71 -96.14 -21.18 50.97
CA LYS A 71 -95.34 -21.11 49.72
C LYS A 71 -95.01 -19.67 49.32
N ALA A 72 -95.97 -18.76 49.37
CA ALA A 72 -95.76 -17.34 49.07
C ALA A 72 -94.76 -16.68 50.05
N LEU A 73 -94.85 -17.03 51.34
CA LEU A 73 -93.94 -16.56 52.39
C LEU A 73 -92.51 -17.12 52.19
N HIS A 74 -92.37 -18.38 51.78
CA HIS A 74 -91.08 -18.95 51.38
C HIS A 74 -90.51 -18.24 50.14
N LEU A 75 -91.29 -18.03 49.09
CA LEU A 75 -90.85 -17.28 47.91
C LEU A 75 -90.43 -15.84 48.24
N ALA A 76 -91.14 -15.16 49.14
CA ALA A 76 -90.76 -13.82 49.61
C ALA A 76 -89.41 -13.82 50.35
N LYS A 77 -89.17 -14.82 51.22
CA LYS A 77 -87.86 -15.01 51.89
C LYS A 77 -86.74 -15.31 50.91
N ASP A 78 -86.96 -16.17 49.92
CA ASP A 78 -85.97 -16.49 48.89
C ASP A 78 -85.64 -15.27 48.02
N LEU A 79 -86.64 -14.44 47.66
CA LEU A 79 -86.42 -13.19 46.95
C LEU A 79 -85.64 -12.18 47.80
N GLN A 80 -85.92 -12.07 49.09
CA GLN A 80 -85.16 -11.22 50.01
C GLN A 80 -83.70 -11.70 50.14
N ALA A 81 -83.47 -13.00 50.31
CA ALA A 81 -82.12 -13.58 50.36
C ALA A 81 -81.34 -13.34 49.05
N ARG A 82 -81.99 -13.45 47.89
CA ARG A 82 -81.40 -13.08 46.59
C ARG A 82 -81.12 -11.59 46.50
N GLN A 83 -82.00 -10.73 47.00
CA GLN A 83 -81.77 -9.28 47.01
C GLN A 83 -80.55 -8.91 47.85
N ASP A 84 -80.35 -9.57 49.00
CA ASP A 84 -79.19 -9.33 49.86
C ASP A 84 -77.89 -9.90 49.26
N ASP A 85 -77.91 -11.07 48.61
CA ASP A 85 -76.80 -11.57 47.77
C ASP A 85 -76.46 -10.59 46.63
N PHE A 86 -77.46 -10.04 45.93
CA PHE A 86 -77.23 -8.99 44.92
C PHE A 86 -76.60 -7.72 45.51
N LYS A 87 -77.01 -7.27 46.71
CA LYS A 87 -76.35 -6.14 47.41
C LYS A 87 -74.89 -6.45 47.72
N HIS A 88 -74.59 -7.63 48.25
CA HIS A 88 -73.22 -8.05 48.56
C HIS A 88 -72.35 -8.13 47.29
N ARG A 89 -72.85 -8.72 46.20
CA ARG A 89 -72.16 -8.75 44.90
C ARG A 89 -71.95 -7.35 44.32
N SER A 90 -72.94 -6.46 44.44
CA SER A 90 -72.82 -5.07 44.00
C SER A 90 -71.71 -4.34 44.76
N ALA A 91 -71.67 -4.45 46.10
CA ALA A 91 -70.63 -3.86 46.93
C ALA A 91 -69.23 -4.45 46.63
N GLN A 92 -69.14 -5.76 46.36
CA GLN A 92 -67.91 -6.42 45.94
C GLN A 92 -67.43 -5.92 44.57
N LEU A 93 -68.34 -5.74 43.60
CA LEU A 93 -68.02 -5.17 42.29
C LEU A 93 -67.58 -3.71 42.41
N GLU A 94 -68.24 -2.89 43.23
CA GLU A 94 -67.82 -1.51 43.49
C GLU A 94 -66.41 -1.45 44.10
N GLN A 95 -66.06 -2.36 45.02
CA GLN A 95 -64.71 -2.46 45.56
C GLN A 95 -63.69 -2.91 44.51
N GLN A 96 -64.06 -3.80 43.57
CA GLN A 96 -63.20 -4.20 42.45
C GLN A 96 -62.97 -3.01 41.50
N THR A 97 -64.02 -2.27 41.13
CA THR A 97 -63.92 -1.07 40.29
C THR A 97 -62.98 -0.03 40.91
N LYS A 98 -63.14 0.29 42.21
CA LYS A 98 -62.24 1.20 42.93
C LYS A 98 -60.78 0.75 42.92
N LYS A 99 -60.51 -0.56 43.00
CA LYS A 99 -59.15 -1.11 42.86
C LYS A 99 -58.61 -0.93 41.43
N VAL A 100 -59.43 -1.15 40.41
CA VAL A 100 -59.05 -0.96 39.00
C VAL A 100 -58.75 0.52 38.72
N GLU A 101 -59.56 1.45 39.21
CA GLU A 101 -59.32 2.91 39.10
C GLU A 101 -58.00 3.32 39.78
N GLN A 102 -57.72 2.79 40.97
CA GLN A 102 -56.45 3.01 41.67
C GLN A 102 -55.23 2.42 40.94
N LEU A 103 -55.41 1.30 40.23
CA LEU A 103 -54.35 0.72 39.40
C LEU A 103 -54.15 1.50 38.09
N ALA A 104 -55.24 1.98 37.47
CA ALA A 104 -55.18 2.80 36.26
C ALA A 104 -54.44 4.12 36.52
N THR A 105 -54.81 4.84 37.58
CA THR A 105 -54.13 6.10 37.98
C THR A 105 -52.67 5.90 38.37
N LYS A 106 -52.32 4.78 39.04
CA LYS A 106 -50.92 4.40 39.29
C LYS A 106 -50.16 4.08 38.00
N LEU A 107 -50.77 3.36 37.07
CA LEU A 107 -50.16 3.02 35.79
C LEU A 107 -49.94 4.27 34.92
N GLU A 108 -50.88 5.21 34.92
CA GLU A 108 -50.78 6.48 34.20
C GLU A 108 -49.67 7.38 34.77
N THR A 109 -49.59 7.52 36.10
CA THR A 109 -48.53 8.30 36.77
C THR A 109 -47.14 7.67 36.61
N ASP A 110 -47.02 6.35 36.72
CA ASP A 110 -45.77 5.62 36.49
C ASP A 110 -45.36 5.62 35.00
N SER A 111 -46.31 5.53 34.07
CA SER A 111 -46.05 5.66 32.63
C SER A 111 -45.59 7.07 32.27
N SER A 112 -46.26 8.11 32.80
CA SER A 112 -45.90 9.52 32.58
C SER A 112 -44.52 9.86 33.14
N THR A 113 -44.20 9.41 34.36
CA THR A 113 -42.86 9.61 34.95
C THR A 113 -41.77 8.84 34.22
N ARG A 114 -42.03 7.59 33.78
CA ARG A 114 -41.11 6.84 32.91
C ARG A 114 -40.89 7.54 31.57
N TYR A 115 -41.95 8.05 30.94
CA TYR A 115 -41.85 8.81 29.68
C TYR A 115 -40.99 10.07 29.84
N LEU A 116 -41.27 10.89 30.86
CA LEU A 116 -40.48 12.10 31.15
C LEU A 116 -39.01 11.79 31.47
N TRP A 117 -38.74 10.71 32.21
CA TRP A 117 -37.37 10.27 32.49
C TRP A 117 -36.64 9.82 31.22
N VAL A 118 -37.30 9.04 30.36
CA VAL A 118 -36.76 8.61 29.06
C VAL A 118 -36.50 9.80 28.15
N GLN A 119 -37.46 10.73 28.03
CA GLN A 119 -37.31 11.95 27.24
C GLN A 119 -36.10 12.77 27.71
N LYS A 120 -36.01 13.07 29.01
CA LYS A 120 -34.90 13.84 29.58
C LYS A 120 -33.55 13.12 29.43
N SER A 121 -33.55 11.79 29.48
CA SER A 121 -32.36 10.97 29.20
C SER A 121 -31.92 11.14 27.74
N PHE A 122 -32.85 11.07 26.77
CA PHE A 122 -32.55 11.32 25.37
C PHE A 122 -32.04 12.75 25.11
N GLU A 123 -32.70 13.78 25.64
CA GLU A 123 -32.24 15.18 25.56
C GLU A 123 -30.82 15.35 26.13
N THR A 124 -30.52 14.66 27.24
CA THR A 124 -29.18 14.67 27.86
C THR A 124 -28.13 13.93 27.01
N GLN A 125 -28.51 12.86 26.31
CA GLN A 125 -27.60 12.16 25.39
C GLN A 125 -27.38 12.97 24.11
N ASP A 126 -28.42 13.55 23.55
CA ASP A 126 -28.35 14.39 22.35
C ASP A 126 -27.43 15.60 22.58
N ALA A 127 -27.59 16.31 23.70
CA ALA A 127 -26.68 17.38 24.10
C ALA A 127 -25.21 16.92 24.24
N LYS A 128 -24.96 15.69 24.73
CA LYS A 128 -23.61 15.12 24.83
C LYS A 128 -23.03 14.71 23.48
N VAL A 129 -23.86 14.20 22.57
CA VAL A 129 -23.46 13.84 21.20
C VAL A 129 -23.14 15.12 20.42
N SER A 130 -24.00 16.14 20.50
CA SER A 130 -23.79 17.46 19.91
C SER A 130 -22.48 18.10 20.40
N ALA A 131 -22.24 18.16 21.71
CA ALA A 131 -21.00 18.68 22.27
C ALA A 131 -19.74 17.93 21.79
N ARG A 132 -19.82 16.60 21.62
CA ARG A 132 -18.73 15.78 21.06
C ARG A 132 -18.52 16.01 19.57
N LEU A 133 -19.58 16.25 18.81
CA LEU A 133 -19.49 16.60 17.39
C LEU A 133 -18.83 17.97 17.21
N ASP A 134 -19.16 18.95 18.05
CA ASP A 134 -18.51 20.26 18.08
C ASP A 134 -17.02 20.18 18.45
N GLU A 135 -16.68 19.36 19.45
CA GLU A 135 -15.28 19.13 19.85
C GLU A 135 -14.49 18.43 18.74
N MET A 136 -15.07 17.39 18.12
CA MET A 136 -14.47 16.69 16.96
C MET A 136 -14.32 17.64 15.76
N SER A 137 -15.29 18.50 15.49
CA SER A 137 -15.26 19.50 14.42
C SER A 137 -14.12 20.49 14.63
N LYS A 138 -13.96 21.03 15.85
CA LYS A 138 -12.84 21.89 16.23
C LYS A 138 -11.48 21.18 16.11
N ALA A 139 -11.40 19.92 16.52
CA ALA A 139 -10.19 19.10 16.39
C ALA A 139 -9.83 18.84 14.92
N MET A 140 -10.82 18.58 14.05
CA MET A 140 -10.60 18.41 12.61
C MET A 140 -10.12 19.69 11.93
N GLU A 141 -10.68 20.86 12.28
CA GLU A 141 -10.21 22.14 11.69
C GLU A 141 -8.83 22.55 12.21
N ALA A 142 -8.51 22.24 13.47
CA ALA A 142 -7.14 22.39 14.00
C ALA A 142 -6.14 21.48 13.27
N LEU A 143 -6.45 20.18 13.12
CA LEU A 143 -5.62 19.24 12.38
C LEU A 143 -5.45 19.66 10.91
N ARG A 144 -6.50 20.16 10.26
CA ARG A 144 -6.46 20.69 8.90
C ARG A 144 -5.48 21.87 8.80
N LYS A 145 -5.52 22.80 9.76
CA LYS A 145 -4.59 23.93 9.83
C LYS A 145 -3.15 23.45 10.01
N ASP A 146 -2.90 22.54 10.96
CA ASP A 146 -1.56 22.00 11.22
C ASP A 146 -0.99 21.27 10.00
N VAL A 147 -1.81 20.49 9.29
CA VAL A 147 -1.42 19.83 8.03
C VAL A 147 -1.07 20.84 6.95
N ILE A 148 -1.87 21.90 6.77
CA ILE A 148 -1.56 22.98 5.81
C ILE A 148 -0.23 23.64 6.16
N GLU A 149 0.00 23.95 7.43
CA GLU A 149 1.23 24.61 7.87
C GLU A 149 2.47 23.70 7.69
N VAL A 150 2.38 22.42 8.05
CA VAL A 150 3.45 21.43 7.82
C VAL A 150 3.74 21.26 6.33
N VAL A 151 2.72 21.19 5.48
CA VAL A 151 2.90 21.10 4.01
C VAL A 151 3.55 22.37 3.46
N GLN A 152 3.12 23.56 3.90
CA GLN A 152 3.73 24.83 3.49
C GLN A 152 5.20 24.91 3.89
N ARG A 153 5.55 24.67 5.17
CA ARG A 153 6.94 24.64 5.64
C ARG A 153 7.79 23.60 4.90
N THR A 154 7.22 22.43 4.59
CA THR A 154 7.92 21.35 3.87
C THR A 154 8.18 21.72 2.42
N ASN A 155 7.20 22.32 1.73
CA ASN A 155 7.34 22.81 0.37
C ASN A 155 8.37 23.95 0.29
N GLU A 156 8.31 24.95 1.19
CA GLU A 156 9.32 26.01 1.25
C GLU A 156 10.74 25.45 1.49
N SER A 157 10.88 24.49 2.40
CA SER A 157 12.15 23.81 2.67
C SER A 157 12.64 23.00 1.46
N LEU A 158 11.73 22.37 0.71
CA LEU A 158 12.05 21.64 -0.51
C LEU A 158 12.50 22.59 -1.62
N THR A 159 11.75 23.67 -1.89
CA THR A 159 12.10 24.72 -2.86
C THR A 159 13.49 25.27 -2.57
N LYS A 160 13.77 25.73 -1.33
CA LYS A 160 15.10 26.22 -0.92
C LYS A 160 16.23 25.20 -1.15
N ARG A 161 15.98 23.90 -0.95
CA ARG A 161 16.96 22.84 -1.22
C ARG A 161 17.15 22.56 -2.72
N VAL A 162 16.09 22.65 -3.51
CA VAL A 162 16.14 22.52 -4.97
C VAL A 162 16.91 23.69 -5.57
N ASP A 163 16.58 24.92 -5.19
CA ASP A 163 17.26 26.14 -5.66
C ASP A 163 18.75 26.09 -5.31
N ALA A 164 19.11 25.76 -4.06
CA ALA A 164 20.49 25.62 -3.65
C ALA A 164 21.26 24.55 -4.45
N LYS A 165 20.65 23.39 -4.73
CA LYS A 165 21.26 22.36 -5.58
C LYS A 165 21.39 22.80 -7.05
N LEU A 166 20.43 23.55 -7.55
CA LEU A 166 20.42 24.03 -8.94
C LEU A 166 21.51 25.10 -9.14
N ASP A 167 21.69 25.99 -8.17
CA ASP A 167 22.80 26.96 -8.17
C ASP A 167 24.17 26.32 -7.96
N GLU A 168 24.27 25.22 -7.19
CA GLU A 168 25.51 24.44 -7.09
C GLU A 168 25.87 23.77 -8.42
N GLN A 169 24.91 23.08 -9.05
CA GLN A 169 25.10 22.49 -10.39
C GLN A 169 25.43 23.54 -11.46
N ARG A 170 24.91 24.76 -11.34
CA ARG A 170 25.32 25.90 -12.20
C ARG A 170 26.76 26.32 -11.96
N ARG A 171 27.24 26.34 -10.71
CA ARG A 171 28.66 26.61 -10.38
C ARG A 171 29.57 25.52 -10.93
N GLU A 172 29.27 24.25 -10.67
CA GLU A 172 30.03 23.10 -11.20
C GLU A 172 30.07 23.12 -12.75
N SER A 173 28.93 23.45 -13.39
CA SER A 173 28.85 23.62 -14.85
C SER A 173 29.66 24.81 -15.38
N ALA A 174 29.78 25.90 -14.61
CA ALA A 174 30.61 27.04 -14.97
C ALA A 174 32.10 26.74 -14.80
N GLU A 175 32.47 26.04 -13.71
CA GLU A 175 33.85 25.65 -13.46
C GLU A 175 34.35 24.62 -14.48
N THR A 176 33.54 23.62 -14.81
CA THR A 176 33.88 22.64 -15.85
C THR A 176 34.06 23.29 -17.23
N ARG A 177 33.22 24.26 -17.61
CA ARG A 177 33.46 25.09 -18.82
C ARG A 177 34.78 25.85 -18.75
N SER A 178 35.09 26.48 -17.62
CA SER A 178 36.35 27.20 -17.41
C SER A 178 37.57 26.26 -17.56
N ARG A 179 37.50 25.05 -16.99
CA ARG A 179 38.54 24.02 -17.15
C ARG A 179 38.68 23.54 -18.60
N ILE A 180 37.57 23.36 -19.33
CA ILE A 180 37.58 23.00 -20.76
C ILE A 180 38.25 24.10 -21.59
N GLU A 181 37.89 25.36 -21.34
CA GLU A 181 38.50 26.54 -22.00
C GLU A 181 40.00 26.63 -21.71
N GLN A 182 40.42 26.43 -20.45
CA GLN A 182 41.83 26.38 -20.07
C GLN A 182 42.59 25.23 -20.76
N VAL A 183 42.00 24.03 -20.86
CA VAL A 183 42.60 22.90 -21.59
C VAL A 183 42.70 23.20 -23.10
N SER A 184 41.69 23.83 -23.68
CA SER A 184 41.71 24.30 -25.08
C SER A 184 42.85 25.29 -25.33
N GLN A 185 43.03 26.28 -24.46
CA GLN A 185 44.12 27.26 -24.54
C GLN A 185 45.49 26.61 -24.37
N ASN A 186 45.65 25.69 -23.41
CA ASN A 186 46.89 24.91 -23.24
C ASN A 186 47.20 24.07 -24.49
N PHE A 187 46.19 23.47 -25.12
CA PHE A 187 46.35 22.69 -26.35
C PHE A 187 46.72 23.59 -27.55
N ALA A 188 46.15 24.80 -27.64
CA ALA A 188 46.54 25.78 -28.65
C ALA A 188 48.01 26.21 -28.49
N GLN A 189 48.45 26.53 -27.26
CA GLN A 189 49.85 26.85 -26.95
C GLN A 189 50.80 25.68 -27.27
N PHE A 190 50.41 24.44 -26.93
CA PHE A 190 51.18 23.25 -27.25
C PHE A 190 51.32 23.02 -28.76
N ASN A 191 50.24 23.19 -29.53
CA ASN A 191 50.31 23.10 -31.00
C ASN A 191 51.18 24.20 -31.60
N GLN A 192 51.12 25.43 -31.08
CA GLN A 192 52.00 26.51 -31.50
C GLN A 192 53.49 26.17 -31.23
N ALA A 193 53.79 25.59 -30.06
CA ALA A 193 55.12 25.12 -29.72
C ALA A 193 55.59 23.96 -30.62
N LEU A 194 54.71 23.01 -30.98
CA LEU A 194 55.00 21.96 -31.96
C LEU A 194 55.29 22.51 -33.36
N THR A 195 54.57 23.54 -33.80
CA THR A 195 54.84 24.22 -35.07
C THR A 195 56.20 24.90 -35.06
N GLY A 196 56.51 25.69 -34.01
CA GLY A 196 57.84 26.30 -33.86
C GLY A 196 58.98 25.28 -33.74
N PHE A 197 58.72 24.12 -33.13
CA PHE A 197 59.69 23.01 -33.09
C PHE A 197 59.90 22.37 -34.48
N ARG A 198 58.84 22.19 -35.28
CA ARG A 198 58.96 21.73 -36.68
C ARG A 198 59.73 22.72 -37.54
N GLU A 199 59.48 24.02 -37.39
CA GLU A 199 60.24 25.09 -38.07
C GLU A 199 61.71 25.07 -37.66
N ALA A 200 62.01 24.88 -36.37
CA ALA A 200 63.38 24.74 -35.88
C ALA A 200 64.08 23.48 -36.42
N LEU A 201 63.38 22.35 -36.55
CA LEU A 201 63.91 21.14 -37.18
C LEU A 201 64.16 21.33 -38.68
N ALA A 202 63.26 22.01 -39.41
CA ALA A 202 63.46 22.35 -40.81
C ALA A 202 64.70 23.25 -40.99
N GLY A 203 64.81 24.33 -40.20
CA GLY A 203 65.99 25.20 -40.23
C GLY A 203 67.29 24.50 -39.79
N LEU A 204 67.22 23.47 -38.95
CA LEU A 204 68.38 22.62 -38.62
C LEU A 204 68.74 21.72 -39.81
N ASN A 205 67.76 21.10 -40.46
CA ASN A 205 67.97 20.28 -41.66
C ASN A 205 68.62 21.09 -42.79
N ASP A 206 68.15 22.32 -43.03
CA ASP A 206 68.72 23.22 -44.03
C ASP A 206 70.17 23.62 -43.70
N ARG A 207 70.48 23.84 -42.41
CA ARG A 207 71.85 24.09 -41.94
C ARG A 207 72.77 22.88 -42.08
N VAL A 208 72.26 21.67 -41.82
CA VAL A 208 73.00 20.42 -42.03
C VAL A 208 73.28 20.22 -43.51
N GLY A 209 72.28 20.40 -44.38
CA GLY A 209 72.44 20.36 -45.83
C GLY A 209 73.44 21.39 -46.35
N ALA A 210 73.38 22.63 -45.86
CA ALA A 210 74.37 23.66 -46.18
C ALA A 210 75.78 23.28 -45.70
N GLY A 211 75.90 22.71 -44.50
CA GLY A 211 77.16 22.18 -43.97
C GLY A 211 77.74 21.02 -44.79
N GLU A 212 76.88 20.16 -45.34
CA GLU A 212 77.30 19.08 -46.24
C GLU A 212 77.79 19.62 -47.59
N GLN A 213 77.14 20.66 -48.13
CA GLN A 213 77.58 21.32 -49.36
C GLN A 213 78.90 22.09 -49.15
N THR A 214 79.12 22.74 -48.00
CA THR A 214 80.41 23.35 -47.69
C THR A 214 81.48 22.30 -47.48
N ALA A 215 81.20 21.19 -46.80
CA ALA A 215 82.12 20.06 -46.66
C ALA A 215 82.52 19.48 -48.03
N LYS A 216 81.55 19.25 -48.94
CA LYS A 216 81.82 18.81 -50.32
C LYS A 216 82.71 19.80 -51.09
N SER A 217 82.44 21.10 -51.01
CA SER A 217 83.28 22.11 -51.69
C SER A 217 84.68 22.24 -51.07
N LEU A 218 84.82 22.06 -49.76
CA LEU A 218 86.12 21.96 -49.08
C LEU A 218 86.88 20.72 -49.54
N THR A 219 86.23 19.55 -49.65
CA THR A 219 86.86 18.31 -50.15
C THR A 219 87.36 18.47 -51.58
N THR A 220 86.53 18.99 -52.51
CA THR A 220 86.96 19.20 -53.90
C THR A 220 88.08 20.24 -54.01
N LYS A 221 88.08 21.25 -53.15
CA LYS A 221 89.17 22.23 -53.08
C LYS A 221 90.47 21.64 -52.53
N ILE A 222 90.41 20.82 -51.47
CA ILE A 222 91.56 20.09 -50.93
C ILE A 222 92.13 19.13 -51.99
N GLU A 223 91.29 18.45 -52.76
CA GLU A 223 91.74 17.58 -53.86
C GLU A 223 92.43 18.38 -54.98
N ALA A 224 91.89 19.55 -55.34
CA ALA A 224 92.51 20.46 -56.31
C ALA A 224 93.85 21.03 -55.80
N ASP A 225 93.92 21.49 -54.55
CA ASP A 225 95.13 22.02 -53.91
C ASP A 225 96.19 20.90 -53.71
N SER A 226 95.77 19.68 -53.40
CA SER A 226 96.64 18.49 -53.33
C SER A 226 97.21 18.13 -54.70
N LYS A 227 96.39 18.17 -55.75
CA LYS A 227 96.85 17.95 -57.14
C LYS A 227 97.80 19.05 -57.61
N ALA A 228 97.54 20.31 -57.24
CA ALA A 228 98.41 21.45 -57.56
C ALA A 228 99.75 21.37 -56.82
N THR A 229 99.76 20.98 -55.54
CA THR A 229 101.00 20.77 -54.77
C THR A 229 101.79 19.55 -55.26
N ALA A 230 101.12 18.47 -55.66
CA ALA A 230 101.78 17.33 -56.30
C ALA A 230 102.44 17.71 -57.64
N ALA A 231 101.75 18.47 -58.49
CA ALA A 231 102.32 19.00 -59.75
C ALA A 231 103.51 19.92 -59.48
N HIS A 232 103.41 20.82 -58.50
CA HIS A 232 104.52 21.70 -58.11
C HIS A 232 105.71 20.93 -57.55
N ALA A 233 105.49 19.85 -56.80
CA ALA A 233 106.55 18.96 -56.34
C ALA A 233 107.24 18.22 -57.51
N GLU A 234 106.49 17.84 -58.55
CA GLU A 234 107.08 17.26 -59.77
C GLU A 234 107.92 18.30 -60.53
N ASP A 235 107.45 19.54 -60.68
CA ASP A 235 108.21 20.61 -61.31
C ASP A 235 109.45 21.03 -60.50
N ILE A 236 109.37 21.04 -59.16
CA ILE A 236 110.55 21.19 -58.30
C ILE A 236 111.53 20.03 -58.53
N ASN A 237 111.05 18.78 -58.61
CA ASN A 237 111.92 17.63 -58.85
C ASN A 237 112.59 17.71 -60.23
N ARG A 238 111.86 18.10 -61.29
CA ARG A 238 112.40 18.38 -62.63
C ARG A 238 113.44 19.51 -62.58
N SER A 239 113.17 20.58 -61.83
CA SER A 239 114.08 21.70 -61.62
C SER A 239 115.37 21.24 -60.92
N VAL A 240 115.27 20.48 -59.82
CA VAL A 240 116.42 19.88 -59.10
C VAL A 240 117.23 18.95 -60.00
N VAL A 241 116.58 18.13 -60.83
CA VAL A 241 117.27 17.29 -61.84
C VAL A 241 117.97 18.16 -62.89
N SER A 242 117.34 19.25 -63.34
CA SER A 242 117.95 20.18 -64.31
C SER A 242 119.15 20.94 -63.72
N VAL A 243 119.07 21.36 -62.45
CA VAL A 243 120.15 22.00 -61.70
C VAL A 243 121.27 21.00 -61.44
N THR A 244 120.95 19.76 -61.10
CA THR A 244 121.93 18.67 -60.95
C THR A 244 122.67 18.40 -62.25
N LYS A 245 121.95 18.37 -63.39
CA LYS A 245 122.54 18.21 -64.73
C LYS A 245 123.37 19.44 -65.15
N ALA A 246 122.94 20.65 -64.78
CA ALA A 246 123.71 21.87 -64.99
C ALA A 246 124.99 21.89 -64.14
N LEU A 247 124.92 21.46 -62.88
CA LEU A 247 126.06 21.25 -61.98
C LEU A 247 126.99 20.15 -62.51
N GLU A 248 126.48 19.09 -63.13
CA GLU A 248 127.30 18.06 -63.79
C GLU A 248 128.02 18.62 -65.03
N ILE A 249 127.36 19.48 -65.82
CA ILE A 249 127.96 20.18 -66.97
C ILE A 249 129.03 21.19 -66.51
N VAL A 250 128.74 21.98 -65.47
CA VAL A 250 129.71 22.89 -64.85
C VAL A 250 130.86 22.10 -64.25
N GLY A 251 130.59 20.99 -63.57
CA GLY A 251 131.58 20.04 -63.07
C GLY A 251 132.49 19.55 -64.18
N LYS A 252 131.94 18.99 -65.26
CA LYS A 252 132.70 18.58 -66.46
C LYS A 252 133.51 19.74 -67.07
N LYS A 253 132.99 20.97 -67.04
CA LYS A 253 133.69 22.15 -67.56
C LYS A 253 134.79 22.66 -66.62
N VAL A 254 134.63 22.50 -65.31
CA VAL A 254 135.66 22.75 -64.29
C VAL A 254 136.72 21.65 -64.37
N THR A 255 136.36 20.38 -64.50
CA THR A 255 137.31 19.29 -64.78
C THR A 255 138.05 19.51 -66.10
N ALA A 256 137.40 19.98 -67.16
CA ALA A 256 138.09 20.33 -68.41
C ALA A 256 139.02 21.55 -68.25
N ARG A 257 138.62 22.56 -67.46
CA ARG A 257 139.48 23.70 -67.10
C ARG A 257 140.66 23.30 -66.22
N LEU A 258 140.45 22.35 -65.30
CA LEU A 258 141.49 21.76 -64.46
C LEU A 258 142.42 20.90 -65.30
N ASN A 259 141.93 20.06 -66.21
CA ASN A 259 142.77 19.30 -67.15
C ASN A 259 143.56 20.21 -68.11
N GLU A 260 143.00 21.36 -68.51
CA GLU A 260 143.69 22.42 -69.27
C GLU A 260 144.74 23.12 -68.41
N GLN A 261 144.46 23.40 -67.13
CA GLN A 261 145.44 23.94 -66.19
C GLN A 261 146.51 22.91 -65.83
N ASP A 262 146.18 21.63 -65.69
CA ASP A 262 147.10 20.51 -65.48
C ASP A 262 147.93 20.27 -66.75
N SER A 263 147.40 20.47 -67.96
CA SER A 263 148.19 20.43 -69.21
C SER A 263 149.16 21.61 -69.29
N ARG A 264 148.78 22.78 -68.79
CA ARG A 264 149.67 23.96 -68.67
C ARG A 264 150.69 23.79 -67.56
N ILE A 265 150.29 23.19 -66.43
CA ILE A 265 151.18 22.80 -65.35
C ILE A 265 152.14 21.74 -65.89
N ASP A 266 151.72 20.69 -66.57
CA ASP A 266 152.59 19.68 -67.22
C ASP A 266 153.57 20.30 -68.23
N ALA A 267 153.15 21.34 -68.97
CA ALA A 267 154.06 22.08 -69.85
C ALA A 267 155.12 22.87 -69.05
N LEU A 268 154.76 23.45 -67.90
CA LEU A 268 155.72 24.05 -66.97
C LEU A 268 156.54 22.99 -66.20
N THR A 269 155.96 21.86 -65.81
CA THR A 269 156.59 20.76 -65.06
C THR A 269 157.62 20.04 -65.92
N LYS A 270 157.34 19.83 -67.23
CA LYS A 270 158.36 19.43 -68.22
C LYS A 270 159.55 20.40 -68.30
N THR A 271 159.39 21.64 -67.86
CA THR A 271 160.45 22.66 -67.83
C THR A 271 161.11 22.78 -66.45
N VAL A 272 160.43 22.40 -65.36
CA VAL A 272 160.88 22.60 -63.97
C VAL A 272 161.37 21.31 -63.29
N GLU A 273 160.90 20.12 -63.69
CA GLU A 273 161.37 18.82 -63.18
C GLU A 273 162.42 18.14 -64.09
N HIS A 274 163.29 18.95 -64.70
CA HIS A 274 164.70 18.54 -64.85
C HIS A 274 165.47 18.66 -63.51
N VAL A 275 164.76 18.96 -62.41
CA VAL A 275 165.24 18.98 -61.02
C VAL A 275 164.35 18.13 -60.11
N SER A 276 164.81 16.91 -59.83
CA SER A 276 164.63 16.18 -58.55
C SER A 276 163.25 15.64 -58.09
N ASN A 277 162.99 14.38 -58.46
CA ASN A 277 162.60 13.25 -57.56
C ASN A 277 161.43 13.38 -56.53
N LYS A 278 160.41 12.52 -56.72
CA LYS A 278 159.90 11.43 -55.82
C LYS A 278 159.73 11.68 -54.28
N PRO A 279 158.81 10.95 -53.59
CA PRO A 279 157.43 10.54 -53.95
C PRO A 279 156.43 10.57 -52.75
N ALA A 280 155.16 10.17 -52.97
CA ALA A 280 154.28 9.49 -51.98
C ALA A 280 153.73 10.35 -50.77
N VAL A 281 152.70 9.98 -49.96
CA VAL A 281 151.61 8.97 -50.02
C VAL A 281 150.51 9.24 -48.94
N LEU A 282 149.27 8.77 -49.17
CA LEU A 282 148.18 8.46 -48.18
C LEU A 282 147.56 9.60 -47.29
N GLN A 283 146.40 9.46 -46.60
CA GLN A 283 145.12 8.72 -46.76
C GLN A 283 144.18 9.03 -45.54
N LEU A 284 142.91 8.58 -45.58
CA LEU A 284 141.88 8.51 -44.51
C LEU A 284 141.25 9.86 -44.07
N GLY A 285 140.00 9.93 -43.61
CA GLY A 285 138.94 8.91 -43.42
C GLY A 285 137.57 9.62 -43.24
N ALA A 286 136.41 9.03 -43.57
CA ALA A 286 135.71 7.95 -42.84
C ALA A 286 135.31 8.39 -41.41
N LYS A 287 134.07 8.18 -40.90
CA LYS A 287 132.99 7.27 -41.33
C LYS A 287 131.70 7.47 -40.49
N SER A 288 130.54 7.02 -41.02
CA SER A 288 129.46 6.28 -40.28
C SER A 288 128.68 6.97 -39.13
N ALA A 289 127.50 6.51 -38.67
CA ALA A 289 126.45 5.55 -39.12
C ALA A 289 125.20 5.80 -38.23
N GLN A 290 123.94 5.72 -38.71
CA GLN A 290 123.07 4.51 -38.81
C GLN A 290 122.63 3.95 -37.42
N GLN A 291 121.44 3.36 -37.17
CA GLN A 291 120.57 2.55 -38.03
C GLN A 291 119.18 2.25 -37.36
N SER A 292 118.07 2.19 -38.14
CA SER A 292 116.96 1.17 -38.10
C SER A 292 116.05 0.97 -36.86
N THR A 293 114.89 0.26 -36.83
CA THR A 293 113.83 -0.32 -37.73
C THR A 293 112.73 -0.90 -36.79
N GLY A 294 111.47 -1.26 -37.14
CA GLY A 294 110.67 -1.25 -38.37
C GLY A 294 109.53 -2.32 -38.35
N SER A 295 108.52 -2.23 -39.23
CA SER A 295 107.55 -3.29 -39.67
C SER A 295 106.50 -3.86 -38.67
N ASN A 296 105.35 -4.47 -39.03
CA ASN A 296 104.46 -4.43 -40.23
C ASN A 296 103.13 -5.20 -39.98
N GLY A 297 102.03 -4.81 -40.64
CA GLY A 297 100.96 -5.72 -41.14
C GLY A 297 99.65 -5.93 -40.34
N PRO A 298 98.61 -6.57 -40.93
CA PRO A 298 97.76 -5.95 -41.98
C PRO A 298 96.22 -6.30 -41.97
N THR A 299 95.47 -5.72 -42.93
CA THR A 299 94.17 -6.15 -43.56
C THR A 299 92.87 -6.10 -42.72
N ALA A 300 91.78 -5.40 -43.12
CA ALA A 300 90.84 -5.54 -44.28
C ALA A 300 89.69 -6.55 -43.97
N ASP A 301 88.41 -6.42 -44.35
CA ASP A 301 87.63 -5.58 -45.30
C ASP A 301 86.17 -5.34 -44.77
N GLY A 302 85.33 -4.58 -45.50
CA GLY A 302 83.86 -4.82 -45.49
C GLY A 302 82.94 -3.59 -45.43
N GLU A 303 82.09 -3.41 -46.45
CA GLU A 303 81.30 -2.21 -46.73
C GLU A 303 79.81 -2.24 -46.34
N GLN A 304 79.27 -1.03 -46.10
CA GLN A 304 77.93 -0.49 -46.46
C GLN A 304 76.60 -1.16 -46.01
N GLY A 305 75.58 -0.30 -45.80
CA GLY A 305 74.17 -0.68 -45.91
C GLY A 305 73.23 0.03 -44.92
N ALA A 306 72.47 1.04 -45.38
CA ALA A 306 71.56 1.82 -44.54
C ALA A 306 70.08 1.37 -44.67
N THR A 307 69.25 1.71 -43.66
CA THR A 307 67.94 2.40 -43.74
C THR A 307 66.94 2.00 -42.63
N ALA A 308 66.10 2.95 -42.24
CA ALA A 308 64.83 2.76 -41.50
C ALA A 308 63.65 2.98 -42.49
N PRO A 309 62.34 2.76 -42.16
CA PRO A 309 61.63 3.63 -41.21
C PRO A 309 60.34 3.07 -40.49
N ALA A 310 59.89 3.86 -39.50
CA ALA A 310 58.50 4.28 -39.19
C ALA A 310 57.32 3.32 -38.80
N GLU A 311 56.69 3.71 -37.67
CA GLU A 311 55.25 4.03 -37.48
C GLU A 311 54.20 3.09 -36.82
N SER A 312 53.67 3.63 -35.69
CA SER A 312 52.23 3.86 -35.37
C SER A 312 51.29 2.76 -34.82
N GLY A 313 50.42 3.19 -33.89
CA GLY A 313 49.07 2.62 -33.68
C GLY A 313 48.73 2.07 -32.29
N ALA A 314 47.82 2.73 -31.56
CA ALA A 314 47.21 2.23 -30.32
C ALA A 314 45.68 2.49 -30.32
N THR A 315 44.86 1.66 -29.64
CA THR A 315 43.57 2.04 -28.97
C THR A 315 42.86 0.84 -28.27
N MET A 316 41.74 1.09 -27.57
CA MET A 316 41.18 0.25 -26.50
C MET A 316 39.73 -0.29 -26.73
N ALA A 317 39.39 -1.38 -26.02
CA ALA A 317 38.16 -1.64 -25.25
C ALA A 317 36.73 -1.78 -25.86
N LYS A 318 36.17 -3.00 -25.68
CA LYS A 318 34.93 -3.38 -24.95
C LYS A 318 33.49 -3.11 -25.51
N THR A 319 32.68 -4.18 -25.45
CA THR A 319 31.19 -4.28 -25.25
C THR A 319 30.31 -4.51 -26.47
N THR A 320 29.39 -5.51 -26.39
CA THR A 320 28.01 -5.48 -26.94
C THR A 320 27.17 -6.60 -26.28
N ILE A 321 25.86 -6.38 -26.14
CA ILE A 321 24.84 -7.25 -25.50
C ILE A 321 23.78 -7.66 -26.56
N VAL A 322 23.14 -8.83 -26.36
CA VAL A 322 22.17 -9.50 -27.26
C VAL A 322 20.71 -9.02 -27.04
N PRO A 323 19.86 -8.95 -28.09
CA PRO A 323 18.58 -9.71 -28.14
C PRO A 323 18.17 -10.07 -29.62
N PRO A 324 16.93 -10.51 -30.02
CA PRO A 324 15.74 -10.98 -29.27
C PRO A 324 14.97 -12.22 -29.88
N GLN A 325 13.88 -12.63 -29.19
CA GLN A 325 12.59 -13.23 -29.65
C GLN A 325 12.35 -14.73 -30.08
N GLU A 326 11.30 -15.29 -29.44
CA GLU A 326 10.07 -15.94 -30.00
C GLU A 326 9.74 -17.46 -29.92
N SER A 327 8.67 -17.72 -29.14
CA SER A 327 7.52 -18.63 -29.36
C SER A 327 7.67 -20.15 -29.60
N PHE A 328 6.95 -20.93 -28.78
CA PHE A 328 6.07 -22.02 -29.25
C PHE A 328 4.85 -22.16 -28.31
N LYS A 329 3.68 -22.47 -28.87
CA LYS A 329 2.38 -22.61 -28.16
C LYS A 329 1.54 -23.69 -28.85
N SER A 330 1.03 -24.66 -28.09
CA SER A 330 -0.21 -25.43 -28.35
C SER A 330 -0.40 -26.56 -27.32
N GLU A 331 -1.58 -27.13 -27.09
CA GLU A 331 -2.89 -26.56 -26.67
C GLU A 331 -3.83 -27.74 -26.27
N LEU A 332 -5.09 -27.43 -25.89
CA LEU A 332 -6.21 -28.32 -25.47
C LEU A 332 -6.32 -28.54 -23.94
N SER A 333 -7.49 -28.48 -23.29
CA SER A 333 -8.86 -27.98 -23.59
C SER A 333 -9.67 -28.07 -22.28
N GLN A 334 -10.70 -27.30 -21.90
CA GLN A 334 -11.41 -26.09 -22.40
C GLN A 334 -12.15 -25.50 -21.17
N GLY A 335 -12.62 -24.25 -21.08
CA GLY A 335 -12.51 -23.06 -21.93
C GLY A 335 -13.23 -21.87 -21.23
N GLY A 336 -12.97 -20.60 -21.54
CA GLY A 336 -12.02 -20.06 -22.52
C GLY A 336 -11.26 -18.86 -21.95
N SER A 337 -10.16 -18.51 -22.64
CA SER A 337 -9.19 -17.46 -22.26
C SER A 337 -8.94 -17.38 -20.76
N ASP A 338 -7.98 -18.18 -20.25
CA ASP A 338 -7.43 -17.95 -18.93
C ASP A 338 -6.81 -16.56 -18.88
N SER A 339 -7.61 -15.62 -18.40
CA SER A 339 -7.27 -14.22 -18.34
C SER A 339 -6.09 -14.05 -17.37
N PRO A 340 -5.17 -13.10 -17.61
CA PRO A 340 -3.91 -13.05 -16.88
C PRO A 340 -4.11 -12.85 -15.37
N ASP A 341 -5.24 -12.27 -14.96
CA ASP A 341 -5.71 -12.23 -13.59
C ASP A 341 -6.11 -13.62 -13.07
N ARG A 342 -6.88 -14.44 -13.81
CA ARG A 342 -7.24 -15.80 -13.38
C ARG A 342 -6.01 -16.69 -13.13
N VAL A 343 -5.09 -16.75 -14.08
CA VAL A 343 -3.83 -17.53 -13.94
C VAL A 343 -3.05 -17.08 -12.70
N ARG A 344 -2.97 -15.77 -12.46
CA ARG A 344 -2.28 -15.22 -11.29
C ARG A 344 -3.02 -15.57 -10.01
N TYR A 345 -4.33 -15.39 -9.96
CA TYR A 345 -5.19 -15.71 -8.81
C TYR A 345 -5.06 -17.18 -8.42
N ASP A 346 -5.10 -18.11 -9.37
CA ASP A 346 -4.97 -19.55 -9.11
C ASP A 346 -3.58 -19.91 -8.56
N ARG A 347 -2.51 -19.27 -9.04
CA ARG A 347 -1.15 -19.40 -8.46
C ARG A 347 -1.09 -18.93 -7.01
N LEU A 348 -1.74 -17.80 -6.69
CA LEU A 348 -1.80 -17.25 -5.33
C LEU A 348 -2.63 -18.12 -4.39
N LEU A 349 -3.71 -18.72 -4.91
CA LEU A 349 -4.51 -19.68 -4.18
C LEU A 349 -3.74 -20.99 -3.91
N SER A 350 -2.85 -21.43 -4.81
CA SER A 350 -1.90 -22.50 -4.51
C SER A 350 -1.01 -22.12 -3.33
N MET A 351 -0.31 -20.98 -3.39
CA MET A 351 0.58 -20.51 -2.31
C MET A 351 -0.12 -20.48 -0.94
N PHE A 352 -1.38 -20.05 -0.89
CA PHE A 352 -2.19 -20.09 0.33
C PHE A 352 -2.45 -21.54 0.83
N ARG A 353 -2.80 -22.46 -0.07
CA ARG A 353 -3.07 -23.88 0.23
C ARG A 353 -1.79 -24.64 0.61
N ASP A 354 -0.66 -24.25 0.05
CA ASP A 354 0.69 -24.76 0.35
C ASP A 354 1.22 -24.24 1.70
N GLY A 355 0.47 -23.34 2.36
CA GLY A 355 0.78 -22.80 3.68
C GLY A 355 1.68 -21.56 3.68
N ASP A 356 2.09 -21.06 2.52
CA ASP A 356 2.79 -19.78 2.39
C ASP A 356 1.82 -18.60 2.50
N LEU A 357 1.36 -18.37 3.73
CA LEU A 357 0.53 -17.23 4.09
C LEU A 357 1.26 -15.88 4.01
N GLU A 358 2.57 -15.84 3.70
CA GLU A 358 3.28 -14.58 3.46
C GLU A 358 3.30 -14.23 1.98
N GLY A 359 3.73 -15.16 1.12
CA GLY A 359 3.65 -15.04 -0.33
C GLY A 359 2.22 -14.85 -0.82
N ALA A 360 1.25 -15.56 -0.21
CA ALA A 360 -0.17 -15.32 -0.47
C ALA A 360 -0.60 -13.88 -0.12
N ARG A 361 -0.18 -13.33 1.03
CA ARG A 361 -0.54 -11.94 1.40
C ARG A 361 0.06 -10.90 0.45
N GLN A 362 1.34 -11.01 0.16
CA GLN A 362 2.02 -10.08 -0.75
C GLN A 362 1.43 -10.19 -2.15
N GLY A 363 1.21 -11.42 -2.61
CA GLY A 363 0.66 -11.71 -3.93
C GLY A 363 -0.79 -11.29 -4.11
N PHE A 364 -1.69 -11.56 -3.14
CA PHE A 364 -3.08 -11.06 -3.20
C PHE A 364 -3.14 -9.53 -3.05
N THR A 365 -2.21 -8.91 -2.32
CA THR A 365 -2.10 -7.45 -2.28
C THR A 365 -1.74 -6.89 -3.65
N GLY A 366 -0.70 -7.44 -4.31
CA GLY A 366 -0.33 -7.06 -5.68
C GLY A 366 -1.41 -7.36 -6.72
N PHE A 367 -2.14 -8.48 -6.57
CA PHE A 367 -3.29 -8.82 -7.41
C PHE A 367 -4.37 -7.73 -7.39
N LEU A 368 -4.71 -7.22 -6.21
CA LEU A 368 -5.71 -6.16 -6.05
C LEU A 368 -5.23 -4.81 -6.60
N SER A 369 -3.92 -4.56 -6.60
CA SER A 369 -3.34 -3.36 -7.23
C SER A 369 -3.30 -3.43 -8.75
N GLU A 370 -3.05 -4.61 -9.32
CA GLU A 370 -2.90 -4.80 -10.77
C GLU A 370 -4.23 -5.13 -11.48
N TYR A 371 -5.16 -5.77 -10.78
CA TYR A 371 -6.48 -6.18 -11.31
C TYR A 371 -7.65 -5.74 -10.41
N PRO A 372 -7.78 -4.44 -10.05
CA PRO A 372 -8.80 -3.95 -9.12
C PRO A 372 -10.24 -4.21 -9.60
N ASN A 373 -10.43 -4.25 -10.93
CA ASN A 373 -11.73 -4.46 -11.61
C ASN A 373 -11.98 -5.92 -12.01
N SER A 374 -11.14 -6.88 -11.58
CA SER A 374 -11.38 -8.30 -11.88
C SER A 374 -12.60 -8.83 -11.13
N ASN A 375 -13.37 -9.71 -11.77
CA ASN A 375 -14.43 -10.48 -11.11
C ASN A 375 -13.89 -11.37 -9.96
N LEU A 376 -12.58 -11.63 -9.93
CA LEU A 376 -11.89 -12.35 -8.86
C LEU A 376 -11.36 -11.42 -7.75
N ALA A 377 -11.41 -10.09 -7.91
CA ALA A 377 -10.94 -9.15 -6.89
C ALA A 377 -11.65 -9.27 -5.52
N PRO A 378 -12.98 -9.48 -5.43
CA PRO A 378 -13.63 -9.73 -4.13
C PRO A 378 -13.12 -11.02 -3.46
N ASN A 379 -12.85 -12.06 -4.26
CA ASN A 379 -12.29 -13.32 -3.77
C ASN A 379 -10.84 -13.16 -3.31
N ALA A 380 -10.00 -12.45 -4.08
CA ALA A 380 -8.62 -12.14 -3.70
C ALA A 380 -8.57 -11.30 -2.41
N ARG A 381 -9.49 -10.35 -2.24
CA ARG A 381 -9.65 -9.55 -1.02
C ARG A 381 -10.04 -10.40 0.18
N PHE A 382 -10.93 -11.37 0.00
CA PHE A 382 -11.27 -12.35 1.03
C PHE A 382 -10.06 -13.24 1.40
N TRP A 383 -9.34 -13.80 0.43
CA TRP A 383 -8.17 -14.65 0.70
C TRP A 383 -7.00 -13.89 1.33
N LEU A 384 -6.84 -12.60 1.02
CA LEU A 384 -5.93 -11.72 1.74
C LEU A 384 -6.30 -11.67 3.24
N GLY A 385 -7.60 -11.54 3.57
CA GLY A 385 -8.11 -11.61 4.94
C GLY A 385 -7.87 -12.97 5.61
N GLU A 386 -8.16 -14.08 4.92
CA GLU A 386 -7.87 -15.43 5.43
C GLU A 386 -6.38 -15.64 5.69
N SER A 387 -5.51 -15.04 4.88
CA SER A 387 -4.06 -15.11 5.05
C SER A 387 -3.57 -14.30 6.25
N TYR A 388 -4.17 -13.14 6.54
CA TYR A 388 -3.96 -12.41 7.80
C TYR A 388 -4.47 -13.22 9.00
N TYR A 389 -5.66 -13.82 8.89
CA TYR A 389 -6.27 -14.64 9.94
C TYR A 389 -5.42 -15.87 10.29
N GLY A 390 -4.93 -16.60 9.28
CA GLY A 390 -4.07 -17.78 9.49
C GLY A 390 -2.73 -17.44 10.18
N LYS A 391 -2.20 -16.23 9.94
CA LYS A 391 -1.03 -15.68 10.64
C LYS A 391 -1.36 -14.99 11.98
N LYS A 392 -2.61 -15.11 12.46
CA LYS A 392 -3.13 -14.54 13.72
C LYS A 392 -3.12 -13.01 13.79
N ASP A 393 -3.00 -12.33 12.65
CA ASP A 393 -3.11 -10.87 12.54
C ASP A 393 -4.59 -10.50 12.37
N PHE A 394 -5.37 -10.75 13.42
CA PHE A 394 -6.83 -10.69 13.37
C PHE A 394 -7.37 -9.29 13.06
N GLN A 395 -6.67 -8.24 13.48
CA GLN A 395 -7.07 -6.86 13.15
C GLN A 395 -6.96 -6.60 11.66
N LYS A 396 -5.82 -6.92 11.01
CA LYS A 396 -5.71 -6.78 9.54
C LYS A 396 -6.61 -7.75 8.78
N ALA A 397 -6.96 -8.90 9.36
CA ALA A 397 -7.96 -9.79 8.79
C ALA A 397 -9.36 -9.12 8.75
N ILE A 398 -9.78 -8.49 9.85
CA ILE A 398 -11.01 -7.69 9.91
C ILE A 398 -10.96 -6.56 8.87
N ASP A 399 -9.88 -5.77 8.83
CA ASP A 399 -9.72 -4.68 7.86
C ASP A 399 -9.72 -5.16 6.40
N ALA A 400 -9.33 -6.42 6.15
CA ALA A 400 -9.42 -7.05 4.83
C ALA A 400 -10.85 -7.50 4.49
N TYR A 401 -11.57 -8.12 5.42
CA TYR A 401 -12.96 -8.55 5.26
C TYR A 401 -13.92 -7.36 5.12
N ASP A 402 -13.72 -6.29 5.88
CA ASP A 402 -14.55 -5.08 5.83
C ASP A 402 -14.48 -4.42 4.45
N LYS A 403 -13.31 -4.46 3.82
CA LYS A 403 -13.16 -4.01 2.43
C LYS A 403 -13.81 -4.93 1.39
N VAL A 404 -14.14 -6.19 1.70
CA VAL A 404 -14.99 -6.99 0.79
C VAL A 404 -16.41 -6.43 0.76
N GLU A 405 -16.95 -6.05 1.92
CA GLU A 405 -18.28 -5.42 2.04
C GLU A 405 -18.29 -3.99 1.43
N ILE A 406 -17.26 -3.19 1.71
CA ILE A 406 -17.17 -1.78 1.26
C ILE A 406 -16.84 -1.66 -0.23
N ASP A 407 -15.80 -2.36 -0.71
CA ASP A 407 -15.32 -2.19 -2.09
C ASP A 407 -16.15 -3.03 -3.09
N TYR A 408 -16.81 -4.11 -2.63
CA TYR A 408 -17.52 -5.08 -3.47
C TYR A 408 -18.89 -5.53 -2.89
N PRO A 409 -19.82 -4.61 -2.56
CA PRO A 409 -21.06 -4.90 -1.81
C PRO A 409 -22.00 -5.91 -2.48
N SER A 410 -21.98 -6.01 -3.82
CA SER A 410 -22.79 -6.96 -4.60
C SER A 410 -22.15 -8.34 -4.77
N SER A 411 -20.98 -8.60 -4.16
CA SER A 411 -20.29 -9.88 -4.31
C SER A 411 -20.92 -10.98 -3.46
N GLU A 412 -21.06 -12.18 -4.04
CA GLU A 412 -21.39 -13.42 -3.31
C GLU A 412 -20.41 -13.73 -2.16
N LYS A 413 -19.26 -13.05 -2.10
CA LYS A 413 -18.25 -13.22 -1.05
C LYS A 413 -18.50 -12.37 0.22
N VAL A 414 -19.39 -11.38 0.17
CA VAL A 414 -19.68 -10.51 1.33
C VAL A 414 -20.20 -11.28 2.55
N PRO A 415 -21.17 -12.22 2.44
CA PRO A 415 -21.64 -13.01 3.59
C PRO A 415 -20.50 -13.81 4.24
N ALA A 416 -19.60 -14.36 3.42
CA ALA A 416 -18.46 -15.14 3.89
C ALA A 416 -17.41 -14.25 4.59
N ALA A 417 -17.15 -13.06 4.06
CA ALA A 417 -16.27 -12.06 4.69
C ALA A 417 -16.80 -11.61 6.05
N LEU A 418 -18.10 -11.27 6.14
CA LEU A 418 -18.76 -10.91 7.40
C LEU A 418 -18.76 -12.05 8.43
N LEU A 419 -19.00 -13.28 7.99
CA LEU A 419 -18.88 -14.45 8.85
C LEU A 419 -17.45 -14.59 9.41
N LYS A 420 -16.42 -14.44 8.56
CA LYS A 420 -15.01 -14.52 8.97
C LYS A 420 -14.55 -13.33 9.83
N LYS A 421 -15.11 -12.13 9.64
CA LYS A 421 -14.98 -10.98 10.56
C LYS A 421 -15.47 -11.35 11.97
N GLY A 422 -16.63 -12.00 12.08
CA GLY A 422 -17.13 -12.52 13.35
C GLY A 422 -16.17 -13.52 14.01
N TYR A 423 -15.61 -14.46 13.25
CA TYR A 423 -14.58 -15.39 13.74
C TYR A 423 -13.27 -14.69 14.16
N ALA A 424 -12.85 -13.64 13.46
CA ALA A 424 -11.68 -12.83 13.84
C ALA A 424 -11.89 -12.10 15.18
N TYR A 425 -13.07 -11.51 15.40
CA TYR A 425 -13.42 -10.95 16.71
C TYR A 425 -13.45 -12.00 17.82
N LEU A 426 -13.94 -13.22 17.56
CA LEU A 426 -13.86 -14.32 18.54
C LEU A 426 -12.41 -14.69 18.88
N ALA A 427 -11.52 -14.75 17.89
CA ALA A 427 -10.11 -15.03 18.11
C ALA A 427 -9.42 -13.92 18.93
N MET A 428 -9.87 -12.67 18.80
CA MET A 428 -9.50 -11.54 19.66
C MET A 428 -10.21 -11.51 21.02
N LYS A 429 -11.06 -12.49 21.34
CA LYS A 429 -11.93 -12.58 22.53
C LYS A 429 -12.97 -11.46 22.66
N ASP A 430 -13.24 -10.70 21.59
CA ASP A 430 -14.28 -9.67 21.57
C ASP A 430 -15.65 -10.27 21.23
N MET A 431 -16.25 -10.91 22.24
CA MET A 431 -17.55 -11.58 22.11
C MET A 431 -18.68 -10.61 21.70
N LYS A 432 -18.57 -9.31 22.01
CA LYS A 432 -19.57 -8.31 21.67
C LYS A 432 -19.53 -7.99 20.16
N ARG A 433 -18.36 -7.64 19.63
CA ARG A 433 -18.21 -7.36 18.19
C ARG A 433 -18.38 -8.61 17.33
N ALA A 434 -17.95 -9.77 17.82
CA ALA A 434 -18.25 -11.06 17.17
C ALA A 434 -19.75 -11.31 17.05
N SER A 435 -20.50 -11.15 18.15
CA SER A 435 -21.96 -11.33 18.14
C SER A 435 -22.65 -10.33 17.22
N SER A 436 -22.16 -9.08 17.14
CA SER A 436 -22.68 -8.08 16.20
C SER A 436 -22.46 -8.51 14.74
N ALA A 437 -21.26 -8.95 14.40
CA ALA A 437 -20.94 -9.41 13.04
C ALA A 437 -21.76 -10.65 12.62
N PHE A 438 -21.95 -11.63 13.52
CA PHE A 438 -22.82 -12.77 13.21
C PHE A 438 -24.30 -12.37 13.04
N ASN A 439 -24.83 -11.46 13.86
CA ASN A 439 -26.19 -10.93 13.66
C ASN A 439 -26.33 -10.15 12.36
N GLN A 440 -25.27 -9.46 11.90
CA GLN A 440 -25.24 -8.76 10.61
C GLN A 440 -25.37 -9.76 9.44
N VAL A 441 -24.66 -10.90 9.47
CA VAL A 441 -24.83 -11.96 8.45
C VAL A 441 -26.28 -12.48 8.40
N ILE A 442 -26.88 -12.76 9.56
CA ILE A 442 -28.25 -13.29 9.64
C ILE A 442 -29.28 -12.26 9.16
N THR A 443 -29.12 -10.99 9.56
CA THR A 443 -30.06 -9.91 9.21
C THR A 443 -29.98 -9.55 7.73
N LEU A 444 -28.76 -9.43 7.17
CA LEU A 444 -28.56 -8.96 5.80
C LEU A 444 -28.63 -10.10 4.77
N TYR A 445 -28.27 -11.32 5.14
CA TYR A 445 -28.16 -12.47 4.23
C TYR A 445 -28.86 -13.74 4.76
N PRO A 446 -30.14 -13.67 5.19
CA PRO A 446 -30.81 -14.76 5.92
C PRO A 446 -30.91 -16.10 5.16
N GLY A 447 -30.87 -16.08 3.82
CA GLY A 447 -30.87 -17.29 2.98
C GLY A 447 -29.48 -17.89 2.68
N SER A 448 -28.40 -17.28 3.17
CA SER A 448 -27.03 -17.78 2.93
C SER A 448 -26.66 -18.95 3.84
N ALA A 449 -25.76 -19.82 3.37
CA ALA A 449 -25.19 -20.88 4.22
C ALA A 449 -24.41 -20.28 5.41
N GLU A 450 -23.84 -19.09 5.20
CA GLU A 450 -23.14 -18.30 6.20
C GLU A 450 -24.05 -17.83 7.34
N ALA A 451 -25.32 -17.48 7.06
CA ALA A 451 -26.29 -17.10 8.09
C ALA A 451 -26.64 -18.26 9.02
N GLY A 452 -26.79 -19.48 8.48
CA GLY A 452 -26.94 -20.69 9.31
C GLY A 452 -25.76 -20.85 10.27
N ARG A 453 -24.53 -20.82 9.72
CA ARG A 453 -23.28 -20.94 10.51
C ARG A 453 -23.10 -19.80 11.53
N ALA A 454 -23.58 -18.60 11.23
CA ALA A 454 -23.58 -17.46 12.15
C ALA A 454 -24.58 -17.67 13.29
N SER A 455 -25.76 -18.22 13.00
CA SER A 455 -26.81 -18.52 13.99
C SER A 455 -26.37 -19.60 14.97
N ASP A 456 -25.79 -20.70 14.46
CA ASP A 456 -25.19 -21.76 15.28
C ASP A 456 -24.12 -21.19 16.22
N LYS A 457 -23.26 -20.30 15.70
CA LYS A 457 -22.19 -19.71 16.49
C LYS A 457 -22.71 -18.73 17.54
N LEU A 458 -23.74 -17.94 17.24
CA LEU A 458 -24.41 -17.10 18.23
C LEU A 458 -25.07 -17.88 19.35
N THR A 459 -25.63 -19.05 19.04
CA THR A 459 -26.25 -19.92 20.04
C THR A 459 -25.20 -20.46 21.01
N GLN A 460 -24.09 -21.01 20.47
CA GLN A 460 -22.94 -21.44 21.28
C GLN A 460 -22.36 -20.31 22.17
N LEU A 461 -22.36 -19.06 21.70
CA LEU A 461 -21.87 -17.90 22.47
C LEU A 461 -22.82 -17.47 23.59
N LYS A 462 -24.11 -17.81 23.51
CA LYS A 462 -25.08 -17.59 24.59
C LYS A 462 -25.01 -18.69 25.65
N GLU A 463 -24.75 -19.93 25.23
CA GLU A 463 -24.61 -21.09 26.11
C GLU A 463 -23.28 -21.08 26.91
N ALA A 464 -22.23 -20.47 26.35
CA ALA A 464 -20.92 -20.35 26.98
C ALA A 464 -20.79 -19.16 27.97
N ARG A 465 -21.91 -18.57 28.41
CA ARG A 465 -21.96 -17.34 29.23
C ARG A 465 -22.77 -17.52 30.51
#